data_AF-A0A4V0I8C1-F1
#
_entry.id   AF-A0A4V0I8C1-F1
#
_cell.length_a   1.000
_cell.length_b   1.000
_cell.length_c   1.000
_cell.angle_alpha   90.00
_cell.angle_beta   90.00
_cell.angle_gamma   90.00
#
_symmetry.space_group_name_H-M   'P 1'
#
loop_
_entity.id
_entity.type
_entity.pdbx_description
1 polymer ?
#
loop_
_entity_poly.entity_id
_entity_poly.type
_entity_poly.pdbx_seq_one_letter_code
_entity_poly.pdbx_strand_id
1 'polypeptide(L)'
;MTTEPFDVRQPVKPRGIGMNAAGAGVLSCVYLIRLDPKTYQVTAWTFWSATGSNNKPNSAWVQNLARVPGGALAATGMAAWGVWQTPNKLSDAEPWGEHVMVYSDDFSALRFCSVVPGVGAAEVTDGAAGRGAAWGIASGVVGGKTRVLFVGGASAGRPEDDGKTAPTPTKNPAQEKFGGGWSDGYALLVELPPAAPKPAPETAAAAGPTRASFDAATRGKDPKKPAAVPADGTTFTFSPTSPKYVTVDIEARDQERKFWPSFLSGKPVSGALKVTAAGPEAKFAVTCPTWCQPAGDQARRVLGVLVTDPKAPPPATLTVEAIGPAKTAEVKFTDPKGGEKTKMVEYHDARAVFELGGKKIPVNPRVTLGYSGPKDGPIDQVRVSAFFTLTAGELGLANVPPAAVIDVRVSATGTTAAEPKPKPKK
;
A
#
# COMPACT_ATOMS: atom_id res chain seq x y z
N MET A 1 -0.26 7.01 4.21
CA MET A 1 -0.50 5.66 3.66
C MET A 1 -1.65 5.76 2.68
N THR A 2 -1.37 5.90 1.39
CA THR A 2 -2.40 6.03 0.35
C THR A 2 -2.05 5.09 -0.79
N THR A 3 -2.90 4.08 -0.96
CA THR A 3 -2.77 2.94 -1.86
C THR A 3 -3.70 3.08 -3.06
N GLU A 4 -3.20 2.71 -4.23
CA GLU A 4 -3.95 1.90 -5.19
C GLU A 4 -3.09 0.67 -5.57
N PRO A 5 -3.72 -0.43 -5.98
CA PRO A 5 -3.52 -1.74 -5.37
C PRO A 5 -2.33 -2.45 -5.99
N PHE A 6 -1.22 -2.52 -5.26
CA PHE A 6 -0.57 -3.81 -5.21
C PHE A 6 -1.54 -4.76 -4.52
N ASP A 7 -1.86 -5.87 -5.18
CA ASP A 7 -2.39 -7.01 -4.46
C ASP A 7 -1.37 -7.36 -3.36
N VAL A 8 -1.66 -6.99 -2.11
CA VAL A 8 -0.80 -7.27 -0.94
C VAL A 8 -0.56 -8.78 -0.71
N ARG A 9 -1.22 -9.62 -1.50
CA ARG A 9 -1.13 -11.09 -1.50
C ARG A 9 -0.23 -11.62 -2.62
N GLN A 10 0.04 -10.82 -3.66
CA GLN A 10 1.13 -11.10 -4.58
C GLN A 10 2.40 -10.54 -3.97
N PRO A 11 3.48 -11.34 -3.84
CA PRO A 11 4.78 -10.76 -3.53
C PRO A 11 5.04 -9.73 -4.62
N VAL A 12 5.17 -8.46 -4.22
CA VAL A 12 5.72 -7.47 -5.12
C VAL A 12 7.12 -8.00 -5.43
N LYS A 13 7.33 -8.48 -6.67
CA LYS A 13 8.70 -8.79 -7.12
C LYS A 13 9.53 -7.56 -6.76
N PRO A 14 10.72 -7.70 -6.14
CA PRO A 14 11.56 -6.55 -5.87
C PRO A 14 11.66 -5.72 -7.14
N ARG A 15 11.02 -4.56 -7.12
CA ARG A 15 10.90 -3.58 -8.21
C ARG A 15 11.30 -2.26 -7.59
N GLY A 16 11.93 -1.42 -8.39
CA GLY A 16 12.72 -0.32 -7.85
C GLY A 16 14.17 -0.73 -7.60
N ILE A 17 14.92 0.15 -6.96
CA ILE A 17 16.39 0.03 -6.80
C ILE A 17 16.83 -0.92 -5.65
N GLY A 18 15.94 -1.80 -5.18
CA GLY A 18 16.26 -2.82 -4.17
C GLY A 18 16.30 -2.34 -2.71
N MET A 19 15.91 -1.10 -2.43
CA MET A 19 15.85 -0.56 -1.06
C MET A 19 14.61 -1.05 -0.28
N ASN A 20 14.73 -1.11 1.05
CA ASN A 20 13.60 -1.40 1.95
C ASN A 20 13.76 -0.70 3.32
N ALA A 21 12.69 -0.65 4.11
CA ALA A 21 12.67 -0.03 5.44
C ALA A 21 12.96 -1.00 6.60
N ALA A 22 13.37 -2.25 6.34
CA ALA A 22 13.57 -3.24 7.40
C ALA A 22 14.70 -2.80 8.34
N GLY A 23 14.48 -2.96 9.65
CA GLY A 23 15.45 -2.56 10.67
C GLY A 23 15.47 -1.05 11.01
N ALA A 24 14.61 -0.24 10.37
CA ALA A 24 14.42 1.16 10.74
C ALA A 24 13.65 1.29 12.06
N GLY A 25 14.03 2.26 12.91
CA GLY A 25 13.28 2.61 14.13
C GLY A 25 12.19 3.64 13.84
N VAL A 26 12.59 4.88 13.52
CA VAL A 26 11.74 5.97 13.06
C VAL A 26 12.35 6.53 11.77
N LEU A 27 11.56 6.65 10.72
CA LEU A 27 12.06 6.96 9.37
C LEU A 27 11.05 7.79 8.57
N SER A 28 11.56 8.79 7.84
CA SER A 28 10.84 9.37 6.69
C SER A 28 11.37 8.74 5.40
N CYS A 29 10.50 8.13 4.60
CA CYS A 29 10.86 7.47 3.34
C CYS A 29 9.94 7.92 2.21
N VAL A 30 10.38 7.73 0.98
CA VAL A 30 9.63 8.11 -0.20
C VAL A 30 9.19 6.87 -0.96
N TYR A 31 7.91 6.85 -1.32
CA TYR A 31 7.38 5.93 -2.32
C TYR A 31 7.09 6.74 -3.58
N LEU A 32 7.86 6.49 -4.64
CA LEU A 32 7.60 7.07 -5.95
C LEU A 32 6.75 6.08 -6.73
N ILE A 33 5.57 6.51 -7.20
CA ILE A 33 4.60 5.66 -7.88
C ILE A 33 4.15 6.38 -9.15
N ARG A 34 4.17 5.66 -10.27
CA ARG A 34 3.59 6.10 -11.53
C ARG A 34 2.30 5.35 -11.79
N LEU A 35 1.23 6.11 -11.98
CA LEU A 35 -0.07 5.60 -12.39
C LEU A 35 -0.29 5.90 -13.89
N ASP A 36 -0.84 4.93 -14.60
CA ASP A 36 -1.48 5.19 -15.89
C ASP A 36 -2.74 6.02 -15.63
N PRO A 37 -2.91 7.22 -16.23
CA PRO A 37 -4.03 8.09 -15.91
C PRO A 37 -5.39 7.57 -16.42
N LYS A 38 -5.41 6.63 -17.37
CA LYS A 38 -6.63 6.04 -17.92
C LYS A 38 -7.07 4.83 -17.10
N THR A 39 -6.13 3.94 -16.80
CA THR A 39 -6.40 2.65 -16.14
C THR A 39 -6.15 2.69 -14.64
N TYR A 40 -5.48 3.73 -14.12
CA TYR A 40 -4.98 3.87 -12.75
C TYR A 40 -4.03 2.75 -12.31
N GLN A 41 -3.55 1.93 -13.24
CA GLN A 41 -2.60 0.88 -12.93
C GLN A 41 -1.23 1.47 -12.57
N VAL A 42 -0.59 0.89 -11.55
CA VAL A 42 0.81 1.17 -11.23
C VAL A 42 1.69 0.63 -12.36
N THR A 43 2.30 1.54 -13.12
CA THR A 43 3.17 1.19 -14.25
C THR A 43 4.66 1.19 -13.88
N ALA A 44 5.03 1.93 -12.84
CA ALA A 44 6.38 2.00 -12.28
C ALA A 44 6.30 2.38 -10.80
N TRP A 45 7.20 1.87 -9.97
CA TRP A 45 7.33 2.34 -8.59
C TRP A 45 8.73 2.06 -8.06
N THR A 46 9.16 2.84 -7.08
CA THR A 46 10.36 2.56 -6.29
C THR A 46 10.20 3.06 -4.86
N PHE A 47 10.88 2.38 -3.94
CA PHE A 47 11.11 2.84 -2.58
C PHE A 47 12.45 3.58 -2.54
N TRP A 48 12.46 4.77 -1.96
CA TRP A 48 13.64 5.61 -1.80
C TRP A 48 13.86 5.94 -0.33
N SER A 49 15.04 5.59 0.16
CA SER A 49 15.54 5.87 1.50
C SER A 49 17.04 6.13 1.43
N ALA A 50 17.57 6.90 2.38
CA ALA A 50 19.00 6.93 2.61
C ALA A 50 19.43 5.72 3.46
N THR A 51 20.72 5.56 3.72
CA THR A 51 21.28 4.46 4.52
C THR A 51 22.20 5.03 5.59
N GLY A 52 21.86 4.87 6.87
CA GLY A 52 22.70 5.31 7.99
C GLY A 52 24.06 4.59 8.06
N SER A 53 24.97 5.12 8.88
CA SER A 53 26.33 4.61 9.06
C SER A 53 26.43 3.16 9.55
N ASN A 54 25.35 2.62 10.11
CA ASN A 54 25.22 1.22 10.53
C ASN A 54 24.49 0.33 9.50
N ASN A 55 24.44 0.76 8.25
CA ASN A 55 23.75 0.10 7.14
C ASN A 55 22.23 -0.09 7.39
N LYS A 56 21.62 0.72 8.26
CA LYS A 56 20.16 0.73 8.47
C LYS A 56 19.51 1.81 7.61
N PRO A 57 18.25 1.65 7.19
CA PRO A 57 17.55 2.69 6.45
C PRO A 57 17.48 4.01 7.23
N ASN A 58 17.71 5.12 6.54
CA ASN A 58 17.71 6.47 7.08
C ASN A 58 16.90 7.43 6.20
N SER A 59 16.53 8.58 6.77
CA SER A 59 15.49 9.42 6.19
C SER A 59 15.91 10.06 4.87
N ALA A 60 15.00 10.03 3.90
CA ALA A 60 15.09 10.79 2.67
C ALA A 60 13.71 11.29 2.28
N TRP A 61 13.66 12.44 1.61
CA TRP A 61 12.43 13.00 1.06
C TRP A 61 12.67 13.57 -0.32
N VAL A 62 11.61 13.59 -1.14
CA VAL A 62 11.58 14.20 -2.46
C VAL A 62 10.75 15.47 -2.37
N GLN A 63 11.25 16.55 -2.94
CA GLN A 63 10.60 17.86 -2.95
C GLN A 63 9.97 18.14 -4.30
N ASN A 64 10.70 17.89 -5.40
CA ASN A 64 10.22 18.15 -6.75
C ASN A 64 10.39 16.93 -7.66
N LEU A 65 9.50 16.84 -8.64
CA LEU A 65 9.44 15.76 -9.62
C LEU A 65 9.16 16.34 -11.01
N ALA A 66 9.84 15.83 -12.02
CA ALA A 66 9.52 16.12 -13.42
C ALA A 66 9.62 14.86 -14.28
N ARG A 67 8.64 14.71 -15.18
CA ARG A 67 8.72 13.68 -16.23
C ARG A 67 9.76 14.09 -17.25
N VAL A 68 10.51 13.11 -17.74
CA VAL A 68 11.52 13.31 -18.78
C VAL A 68 11.09 12.59 -20.06
N PRO A 69 11.33 13.16 -21.26
CA PRO A 69 11.09 12.46 -22.52
C PRO A 69 11.72 11.06 -22.52
N GLY A 70 10.98 10.07 -23.04
CA GLY A 70 11.38 8.66 -22.95
C GLY A 70 10.98 7.98 -21.64
N GLY A 71 10.25 8.67 -20.76
CA GLY A 71 9.60 8.05 -19.61
C GLY A 71 10.44 8.03 -18.33
N ALA A 72 11.68 8.51 -18.32
CA ALA A 72 12.46 8.66 -17.10
C ALA A 72 11.80 9.66 -16.11
N LEU A 73 12.23 9.62 -14.84
CA LEU A 73 11.77 10.54 -13.81
C LEU A 73 12.96 11.29 -13.21
N ALA A 74 12.94 12.60 -13.30
CA ALA A 74 13.86 13.47 -12.59
C ALA A 74 13.23 13.87 -11.26
N ALA A 75 14.04 13.87 -10.19
CA ALA A 75 13.59 14.28 -8.87
C ALA A 75 14.70 15.04 -8.14
N THR A 76 14.29 15.85 -7.18
CA THR A 76 15.20 16.48 -6.22
C THR A 76 14.66 16.30 -4.80
N GLY A 77 15.54 16.41 -3.82
CA GLY A 77 15.14 16.27 -2.44
C GLY A 77 16.27 16.48 -1.46
N MET A 78 16.07 16.03 -0.23
CA MET A 78 17.15 15.93 0.73
C MET A 78 17.18 14.60 1.48
N ALA A 79 18.34 14.29 2.04
CA ALA A 79 18.59 13.10 2.82
C ALA A 79 19.18 13.45 4.19
N ALA A 80 18.83 12.68 5.22
CA ALA A 80 19.42 12.85 6.55
C ALA A 80 20.89 12.40 6.55
N TRP A 81 21.18 11.20 6.03
CA TRP A 81 22.55 10.72 5.77
C TRP A 81 22.54 9.42 4.96
N GLY A 82 23.51 9.27 4.04
CA GLY A 82 23.79 8.07 3.26
C GLY A 82 22.91 7.87 2.04
N VAL A 83 22.66 8.95 1.30
CA VAL A 83 22.02 8.86 -0.01
C VAL A 83 22.91 8.08 -0.98
N TRP A 84 22.30 7.23 -1.81
CA TRP A 84 23.04 6.53 -2.85
C TRP A 84 23.49 7.53 -3.92
N GLN A 85 24.76 7.48 -4.28
CA GLN A 85 25.34 8.32 -5.33
C GLN A 85 25.80 7.43 -6.49
N THR A 86 25.56 7.87 -7.72
CA THR A 86 26.02 7.13 -8.90
C THR A 86 27.52 7.40 -9.15
N PRO A 87 28.24 6.55 -9.91
CA PRO A 87 29.67 6.74 -10.16
C PRO A 87 30.04 8.08 -10.81
N ASN A 88 29.09 8.72 -11.49
CA ASN A 88 29.21 10.03 -12.12
C ASN A 88 28.70 11.19 -11.24
N LYS A 89 28.71 11.04 -9.91
CA LYS A 89 28.38 12.10 -8.95
C LYS A 89 29.26 13.34 -9.15
N LEU A 90 28.75 14.50 -8.72
CA LEU A 90 29.38 15.81 -8.89
C LEU A 90 30.28 16.23 -7.72
N SER A 91 30.14 15.56 -6.57
CA SER A 91 30.87 15.89 -5.35
C SER A 91 31.23 14.62 -4.58
N ASP A 92 32.35 14.68 -3.87
CA ASP A 92 32.77 13.68 -2.89
C ASP A 92 32.34 14.05 -1.46
N ALA A 93 31.52 15.10 -1.30
CA ALA A 93 30.96 15.48 -0.02
C ALA A 93 30.17 14.34 0.62
N GLU A 94 30.02 14.45 1.94
CA GLU A 94 29.27 13.48 2.73
C GLU A 94 27.85 13.29 2.15
N PRO A 95 27.33 12.04 2.11
CA PRO A 95 26.14 11.65 1.36
C PRO A 95 24.82 12.09 2.04
N TRP A 96 24.72 13.33 2.48
CA TRP A 96 23.54 13.89 3.14
C TRP A 96 23.13 15.21 2.51
N GLY A 97 21.98 15.73 2.94
CA GLY A 97 21.37 16.98 2.48
C GLY A 97 20.87 16.90 1.04
N GLU A 98 21.02 18.01 0.34
CA GLU A 98 20.43 18.32 -0.95
C GLU A 98 21.00 17.44 -2.06
N HIS A 99 20.12 16.80 -2.82
CA HIS A 99 20.51 15.92 -3.90
C HIS A 99 19.54 15.99 -5.06
N VAL A 100 20.07 15.62 -6.22
CA VAL A 100 19.34 15.49 -7.48
C VAL A 100 19.46 14.05 -7.96
N MET A 101 18.42 13.56 -8.61
CA MET A 101 18.39 12.18 -9.11
C MET A 101 17.61 12.07 -10.41
N VAL A 102 17.99 11.08 -11.23
CA VAL A 102 17.26 10.68 -12.43
C VAL A 102 17.10 9.17 -12.42
N TYR A 103 15.85 8.70 -12.42
CA TYR A 103 15.49 7.29 -12.53
C TYR A 103 15.37 6.83 -13.98
N SER A 104 15.47 5.52 -14.20
CA SER A 104 14.95 4.85 -15.39
C SER A 104 13.44 5.07 -15.56
N ASP A 105 12.91 4.65 -16.70
CA ASP A 105 11.49 4.81 -17.05
C ASP A 105 10.54 3.95 -16.21
N ASP A 106 11.01 2.81 -15.72
CA ASP A 106 10.32 1.87 -14.84
C ASP A 106 10.64 2.05 -13.35
N PHE A 107 11.48 3.04 -13.02
CA PHE A 107 11.99 3.37 -11.69
C PHE A 107 12.90 2.28 -11.06
N SER A 108 13.35 1.28 -11.82
CA SER A 108 14.18 0.19 -11.30
C SER A 108 15.67 0.54 -11.15
N ALA A 109 16.14 1.64 -11.75
CA ALA A 109 17.54 2.04 -11.70
C ALA A 109 17.72 3.55 -11.55
N LEU A 110 18.82 3.95 -10.89
CA LEU A 110 19.32 5.33 -10.93
C LEU A 110 20.25 5.49 -12.12
N ARG A 111 19.93 6.42 -13.01
CA ARG A 111 20.81 6.85 -14.11
C ARG A 111 21.79 7.91 -13.64
N PHE A 112 21.38 8.70 -12.65
CA PHE A 112 22.20 9.74 -12.03
C PHE A 112 21.68 10.00 -10.61
N CYS A 113 22.57 10.13 -9.64
CA CYS A 113 22.26 10.63 -8.31
C CYS A 113 23.52 11.26 -7.71
N SER A 114 23.41 12.49 -7.23
CA SER A 114 24.51 13.21 -6.60
C SER A 114 23.98 14.08 -5.48
N VAL A 115 24.70 14.10 -4.35
CA VAL A 115 24.61 15.23 -3.43
C VAL A 115 25.21 16.45 -4.10
N VAL A 116 24.60 17.61 -3.86
CA VAL A 116 25.06 18.89 -4.39
C VAL A 116 25.07 19.90 -3.23
N PRO A 117 26.14 19.89 -2.40
CA PRO A 117 26.24 20.77 -1.24
C PRO A 117 26.07 22.23 -1.61
N GLY A 118 25.42 23.01 -0.73
CA GLY A 118 25.26 24.45 -0.91
C GLY A 118 24.30 24.85 -2.04
N VAL A 119 23.57 23.91 -2.65
CA VAL A 119 22.57 24.21 -3.70
C VAL A 119 21.17 23.90 -3.21
N GLY A 120 20.21 24.77 -3.57
CA GLY A 120 18.88 24.82 -2.99
C GLY A 120 18.81 25.69 -1.73
N ALA A 121 19.96 26.10 -1.18
CA ALA A 121 20.09 26.84 0.08
C ALA A 121 19.72 28.33 0.00
N ALA A 122 19.52 28.89 -1.20
CA ALA A 122 19.09 30.27 -1.38
C ALA A 122 17.57 30.34 -1.61
N GLU A 123 16.91 31.32 -0.99
CA GLU A 123 15.46 31.57 -1.09
C GLU A 123 15.09 32.05 -2.51
N VAL A 124 14.96 31.13 -3.46
CA VAL A 124 14.46 31.41 -4.82
C VAL A 124 12.98 31.03 -4.96
N THR A 125 12.25 30.88 -3.85
CA THR A 125 10.83 30.47 -3.86
C THR A 125 9.93 31.46 -3.14
N ASP A 126 8.71 31.59 -3.63
CA ASP A 126 7.57 32.38 -3.15
C ASP A 126 7.01 31.95 -1.77
N GLY A 127 7.81 31.32 -0.92
CA GLY A 127 7.42 30.92 0.44
C GLY A 127 6.65 29.59 0.55
N ALA A 128 6.32 28.91 -0.55
CA ALA A 128 5.60 27.62 -0.50
C ALA A 128 6.47 26.43 -0.05
N ALA A 129 7.80 26.53 -0.14
CA ALA A 129 8.75 25.49 0.25
C ALA A 129 9.40 25.79 1.61
N GLY A 130 8.63 25.78 2.69
CA GLY A 130 9.08 26.09 4.06
C GLY A 130 10.12 25.15 4.69
N ARG A 131 10.90 24.39 3.90
CA ARG A 131 12.00 23.52 4.35
C ARG A 131 13.21 23.52 3.40
N GLY A 132 13.63 24.68 2.90
CA GLY A 132 15.05 25.01 2.69
C GLY A 132 15.90 24.26 1.65
N ALA A 133 15.36 23.79 0.53
CA ALA A 133 16.18 23.30 -0.60
C ALA A 133 15.40 23.30 -1.93
N ALA A 134 15.10 24.46 -2.50
CA ALA A 134 14.23 24.52 -3.68
C ALA A 134 15.00 24.35 -4.99
N TRP A 135 14.75 23.24 -5.68
CA TRP A 135 15.21 22.99 -7.05
C TRP A 135 14.06 23.08 -8.05
N GLY A 136 14.18 23.89 -9.09
CA GLY A 136 13.38 23.76 -10.30
C GLY A 136 13.89 22.61 -11.17
N ILE A 137 12.99 21.92 -11.86
CA ILE A 137 13.33 20.87 -12.83
C ILE A 137 12.61 21.15 -14.15
N ALA A 138 13.37 21.25 -15.23
CA ALA A 138 12.87 21.28 -16.60
C ALA A 138 13.47 20.10 -17.38
N SER A 139 12.74 19.58 -18.37
CA SER A 139 13.28 18.53 -19.23
C SER A 139 12.75 18.65 -20.66
N GLY A 140 13.48 18.10 -21.61
CA GLY A 140 13.12 18.19 -23.02
C GLY A 140 14.08 17.45 -23.93
N VAL A 141 13.80 17.51 -25.23
CA VAL A 141 14.71 17.03 -26.27
C VAL A 141 15.32 18.26 -26.94
N VAL A 142 16.65 18.38 -26.89
CA VAL A 142 17.40 19.49 -27.47
C VAL A 142 18.47 18.92 -28.38
N GLY A 143 18.43 19.28 -29.67
CA GLY A 143 19.37 18.73 -30.67
C GLY A 143 19.30 17.21 -30.79
N GLY A 144 18.10 16.63 -30.68
CA GLY A 144 17.90 15.17 -30.73
C GLY A 144 18.29 14.41 -29.45
N LYS A 145 18.74 15.10 -28.41
CA LYS A 145 19.17 14.48 -27.15
C LYS A 145 18.23 14.81 -26.01
N THR A 146 17.86 13.81 -25.22
CA THR A 146 17.07 14.01 -24.01
C THR A 146 17.92 14.66 -22.93
N ARG A 147 17.46 15.77 -22.37
CA ARG A 147 18.15 16.53 -21.33
C ARG A 147 17.23 16.87 -20.17
N VAL A 148 17.82 16.93 -18.98
CA VAL A 148 17.17 17.41 -17.75
C VAL A 148 18.00 18.57 -17.21
N LEU A 149 17.34 19.71 -17.00
CA LEU A 149 17.91 20.88 -16.39
C LEU A 149 17.39 20.98 -14.95
N PHE A 150 18.31 20.95 -13.99
CA PHE A 150 18.05 21.30 -12.60
C PHE A 150 18.54 22.72 -12.36
N VAL A 151 17.71 23.55 -11.74
CA VAL A 151 18.06 24.93 -11.38
C VAL A 151 17.75 25.17 -9.92
N GLY A 152 18.57 25.93 -9.21
CA GLY A 152 18.33 26.29 -7.83
C GLY A 152 19.20 27.48 -7.42
N GLY A 153 18.99 28.00 -6.22
CA GLY A 153 19.93 28.95 -5.63
C GLY A 153 21.20 28.26 -5.13
N ALA A 154 22.31 28.98 -5.02
CA ALA A 154 23.58 28.46 -4.51
C ALA A 154 24.22 29.34 -3.44
N SER A 155 24.95 28.72 -2.52
CA SER A 155 25.87 29.34 -1.57
C SER A 155 27.30 28.83 -1.81
N ALA A 156 28.29 29.33 -1.04
CA ALA A 156 29.68 28.86 -1.13
C ALA A 156 29.85 27.35 -0.86
N GLY A 157 28.92 26.76 -0.11
CA GLY A 157 28.95 25.37 0.29
C GLY A 157 27.98 25.10 1.43
N ARG A 158 28.02 23.86 1.95
CA ARG A 158 27.23 23.43 3.11
C ARG A 158 28.16 23.14 4.29
N PRO A 159 27.88 23.66 5.50
CA PRO A 159 28.58 23.24 6.70
C PRO A 159 28.44 21.73 6.96
N GLU A 160 29.50 21.09 7.39
CA GLU A 160 29.54 19.69 7.81
C GLU A 160 29.73 19.56 9.33
N ASP A 161 29.39 18.39 9.88
CA ASP A 161 29.39 18.14 11.33
C ASP A 161 30.80 18.26 11.96
N ASP A 162 31.86 18.12 11.17
CA ASP A 162 33.25 18.27 11.60
C ASP A 162 33.75 19.73 11.56
N GLY A 163 32.85 20.69 11.31
CA GLY A 163 33.15 22.11 11.20
C GLY A 163 33.75 22.52 9.85
N LYS A 164 33.96 21.59 8.91
CA LYS A 164 34.34 21.94 7.54
C LYS A 164 33.14 22.41 6.75
N THR A 165 33.41 22.96 5.56
CA THR A 165 32.36 23.30 4.59
C THR A 165 32.59 22.48 3.34
N ALA A 166 31.63 21.65 2.98
CA ALA A 166 31.61 20.97 1.70
C ALA A 166 31.34 22.02 0.60
N PRO A 167 32.29 22.27 -0.32
CA PRO A 167 32.12 23.32 -1.31
C PRO A 167 31.00 22.95 -2.30
N THR A 168 30.30 23.97 -2.77
CA THR A 168 29.34 23.82 -3.88
C THR A 168 30.10 23.35 -5.12
N PRO A 169 29.74 22.20 -5.73
CA PRO A 169 30.53 21.62 -6.81
C PRO A 169 30.44 22.50 -8.05
N THR A 170 31.57 22.94 -8.59
CA THR A 170 31.60 23.75 -9.81
C THR A 170 32.42 23.07 -10.90
N LYS A 171 32.03 23.32 -12.14
CA LYS A 171 32.82 22.96 -13.32
C LYS A 171 32.83 24.16 -14.25
N ASN A 172 34.00 24.79 -14.41
CA ASN A 172 34.19 26.03 -15.17
C ASN A 172 33.21 27.14 -14.74
N PRO A 173 33.21 27.54 -13.46
CA PRO A 173 32.22 28.50 -12.97
C PRO A 173 32.44 29.88 -13.61
N ALA A 174 31.35 30.60 -13.89
CA ALA A 174 31.40 31.97 -14.39
C ALA A 174 31.85 32.98 -13.30
N GLN A 175 31.80 32.58 -12.03
CA GLN A 175 32.26 33.36 -10.88
C GLN A 175 33.17 32.48 -10.00
N GLU A 176 34.20 33.07 -9.39
CA GLU A 176 35.18 32.30 -8.60
C GLU A 176 34.58 31.68 -7.33
N LYS A 177 33.56 32.32 -6.74
CA LYS A 177 32.88 31.88 -5.52
C LYS A 177 31.39 32.20 -5.61
N PHE A 178 30.58 31.44 -4.89
CA PHE A 178 29.20 31.82 -4.62
C PHE A 178 29.18 32.67 -3.33
N GLY A 179 28.62 33.87 -3.42
CA GLY A 179 28.35 34.74 -2.27
C GLY A 179 27.10 34.31 -1.48
N GLY A 180 26.20 33.55 -2.10
CA GLY A 180 24.91 33.19 -1.51
C GLY A 180 23.87 34.30 -1.63
N GLY A 181 22.67 34.07 -1.09
CA GLY A 181 21.54 35.01 -1.16
C GLY A 181 20.71 34.89 -2.43
N TRP A 182 19.96 35.95 -2.78
CA TRP A 182 18.94 35.92 -3.84
C TRP A 182 19.51 36.00 -5.27
N SER A 183 20.81 36.24 -5.42
CA SER A 183 21.47 36.50 -6.72
C SER A 183 22.17 35.28 -7.32
N ASP A 184 22.53 34.30 -6.49
CA ASP A 184 23.42 33.23 -6.89
C ASP A 184 22.63 31.99 -7.32
N GLY A 185 22.75 31.65 -8.59
CA GLY A 185 22.09 30.50 -9.20
C GLY A 185 23.05 29.34 -9.47
N TYR A 186 22.51 28.14 -9.45
CA TYR A 186 23.14 26.92 -9.90
C TYR A 186 22.31 26.28 -11.00
N ALA A 187 22.96 25.86 -12.08
CA ALA A 187 22.33 25.13 -13.15
C ALA A 187 23.12 23.84 -13.43
N LEU A 188 22.41 22.72 -13.43
CA LEU A 188 22.94 21.42 -13.80
C LEU A 188 22.16 20.86 -14.97
N LEU A 189 22.84 20.67 -16.10
CA LEU A 189 22.27 20.03 -17.28
C LEU A 189 22.78 18.59 -17.38
N VAL A 190 21.87 17.63 -17.25
CA VAL A 190 22.14 16.20 -17.40
C VAL A 190 21.66 15.74 -18.77
N GLU A 191 22.57 15.31 -19.62
CA GLU A 191 22.26 14.64 -20.88
C GLU A 191 22.02 13.15 -20.60
N LEU A 192 20.86 12.63 -21.01
CA LEU A 192 20.50 11.24 -20.79
C LEU A 192 20.77 10.39 -22.04
N PRO A 193 21.22 9.14 -21.88
CA PRO A 193 21.29 8.22 -23.00
C PRO A 193 19.88 7.99 -23.58
N PRO A 194 19.78 7.56 -24.85
CA PRO A 194 18.52 7.14 -25.43
C PRO A 194 17.79 6.16 -24.51
N ALA A 195 16.47 6.26 -24.44
CA ALA A 195 15.68 5.29 -23.70
C ALA A 195 15.98 3.89 -24.25
N ALA A 196 16.28 2.95 -23.35
CA ALA A 196 16.37 1.55 -23.74
C ALA A 196 15.05 1.16 -24.42
N PRO A 197 15.08 0.29 -25.45
CA PRO A 197 13.86 -0.23 -26.04
C PRO A 197 13.01 -0.82 -24.92
N LYS A 198 11.78 -0.32 -24.78
CA LYS A 198 10.87 -0.85 -23.78
C LYS A 198 10.71 -2.35 -24.09
N PRO A 199 10.93 -3.26 -23.12
CA PRO A 199 10.55 -4.65 -23.32
C PRO A 199 9.10 -4.64 -23.79
N ALA A 200 8.79 -5.46 -24.81
CA ALA A 200 7.41 -5.63 -25.27
C ALA A 200 6.54 -5.80 -24.02
N PRO A 201 5.41 -5.07 -23.90
CA PRO A 201 4.57 -5.20 -22.72
C PRO A 201 4.35 -6.69 -22.52
N GLU A 202 4.86 -7.24 -21.41
CA GLU A 202 4.47 -8.57 -20.99
C GLU A 202 2.96 -8.53 -21.02
N THR A 203 2.36 -9.29 -21.93
CA THR A 203 0.91 -9.47 -21.98
C THR A 203 0.56 -9.97 -20.61
N ALA A 204 0.10 -9.07 -19.74
CA ALA A 204 -0.18 -9.41 -18.36
C ALA A 204 -1.17 -10.55 -18.45
N ALA A 205 -0.72 -11.76 -18.11
CA ALA A 205 -1.57 -12.92 -18.09
C ALA A 205 -2.82 -12.51 -17.32
N ALA A 206 -4.00 -12.73 -17.89
CA ALA A 206 -5.26 -12.37 -17.28
C ALA A 206 -5.38 -13.13 -15.96
N ALA A 207 -4.83 -12.55 -14.89
CA ALA A 207 -4.73 -13.21 -13.61
C ALA A 207 -6.16 -13.32 -13.08
N GLY A 208 -6.69 -14.54 -13.06
CA GLY A 208 -7.89 -14.93 -12.31
C GLY A 208 -7.83 -14.46 -10.84
N PRO A 209 -8.96 -14.45 -10.13
CA PRO A 209 -9.33 -13.40 -9.17
C PRO A 209 -8.43 -13.36 -7.93
N THR A 210 -8.09 -12.15 -7.47
CA THR A 210 -7.20 -12.06 -6.31
C THR A 210 -7.84 -11.93 -4.94
N ARG A 211 -9.14 -11.55 -4.71
CA ARG A 211 -10.12 -12.11 -3.71
C ARG A 211 -11.45 -11.33 -3.63
N ALA A 212 -12.58 -12.05 -3.60
CA ALA A 212 -13.74 -11.85 -2.70
C ALA A 212 -14.58 -13.16 -2.71
N SER A 213 -14.40 -13.98 -3.76
CA SER A 213 -14.76 -15.39 -3.81
C SER A 213 -14.10 -16.23 -2.71
N PHE A 214 -14.83 -17.21 -2.19
CA PHE A 214 -14.32 -18.29 -1.33
C PHE A 214 -13.07 -18.96 -1.91
N ASP A 215 -13.05 -19.23 -3.21
CA ASP A 215 -11.99 -20.00 -3.87
C ASP A 215 -10.63 -19.28 -3.84
N ALA A 216 -10.61 -18.01 -4.24
CA ALA A 216 -9.41 -17.18 -4.17
C ALA A 216 -8.96 -16.86 -2.73
N ALA A 217 -9.92 -16.82 -1.79
CA ALA A 217 -9.71 -16.21 -0.49
C ALA A 217 -9.31 -17.15 0.65
N THR A 218 -9.49 -18.44 0.47
CA THR A 218 -9.21 -19.39 1.53
C THR A 218 -7.74 -19.81 1.52
N ARG A 219 -7.17 -20.07 2.69
CA ARG A 219 -5.82 -20.67 2.79
C ARG A 219 -6.01 -22.18 2.86
N GLY A 220 -5.25 -22.93 2.06
CA GLY A 220 -5.24 -24.38 2.16
C GLY A 220 -4.61 -24.84 3.47
N LYS A 221 -4.93 -26.05 3.92
CA LYS A 221 -4.17 -26.68 5.00
C LYS A 221 -2.74 -26.91 4.51
N ASP A 222 -1.75 -26.47 5.29
CA ASP A 222 -0.37 -26.90 5.07
C ASP A 222 -0.27 -28.34 5.56
N PRO A 223 -0.03 -29.33 4.68
CA PRO A 223 0.02 -30.73 5.08
C PRO A 223 1.14 -31.01 6.09
N LYS A 224 2.16 -30.13 6.19
CA LYS A 224 3.29 -30.29 7.10
C LYS A 224 3.07 -29.66 8.47
N LYS A 225 2.01 -28.87 8.65
CA LYS A 225 1.75 -28.18 9.92
C LYS A 225 0.32 -28.48 10.39
N PRO A 226 0.15 -29.29 11.47
CA PRO A 226 -1.18 -29.51 12.02
C PRO A 226 -1.83 -28.17 12.36
N ALA A 227 -3.11 -28.02 11.99
CA ALA A 227 -3.87 -26.82 12.30
C ALA A 227 -3.95 -26.66 13.82
N ALA A 228 -3.70 -25.46 14.33
CA ALA A 228 -3.88 -25.18 15.75
C ALA A 228 -5.37 -25.25 16.07
N VAL A 229 -5.77 -26.14 16.99
CA VAL A 229 -7.15 -26.32 17.43
C VAL A 229 -7.29 -25.79 18.85
N PRO A 230 -8.28 -24.92 19.14
CA PRO A 230 -8.52 -24.45 20.51
C PRO A 230 -8.95 -25.57 21.44
N ALA A 231 -8.76 -25.39 22.75
CA ALA A 231 -9.29 -26.34 23.73
C ALA A 231 -10.83 -26.36 23.69
N ASP A 232 -11.43 -27.50 24.01
CA ASP A 232 -12.88 -27.62 24.16
C ASP A 232 -13.41 -26.60 25.18
N GLY A 233 -14.53 -25.95 24.84
CA GLY A 233 -15.12 -24.87 25.64
C GLY A 233 -14.50 -23.49 25.44
N THR A 234 -13.43 -23.34 24.63
CA THR A 234 -12.84 -22.02 24.35
C THR A 234 -13.88 -21.10 23.73
N THR A 235 -14.06 -19.93 24.34
CA THR A 235 -15.01 -18.91 23.86
C THR A 235 -14.26 -17.67 23.41
N PHE A 236 -14.51 -17.26 22.17
CA PHE A 236 -14.00 -16.02 21.58
C PHE A 236 -15.13 -14.99 21.52
N THR A 237 -14.93 -13.86 22.18
CA THR A 237 -15.87 -12.75 22.23
C THR A 237 -15.61 -11.76 21.10
N PHE A 238 -16.69 -11.33 20.46
CA PHE A 238 -16.70 -10.31 19.41
C PHE A 238 -17.13 -8.98 20.02
N SER A 239 -16.15 -8.24 20.55
CA SER A 239 -16.39 -7.02 21.34
C SER A 239 -16.22 -5.73 20.52
N PRO A 240 -17.08 -4.71 20.72
CA PRO A 240 -16.88 -3.38 20.14
C PRO A 240 -15.71 -2.61 20.78
N THR A 241 -15.27 -3.01 21.98
CA THR A 241 -14.25 -2.31 22.77
C THR A 241 -12.89 -3.00 22.76
N SER A 242 -12.81 -4.26 22.32
CA SER A 242 -11.59 -5.06 22.32
C SER A 242 -11.51 -5.95 21.07
N PRO A 243 -10.41 -5.91 20.29
CA PRO A 243 -9.30 -4.93 20.34
C PRO A 243 -9.72 -3.48 20.11
N LYS A 244 -8.87 -2.51 20.50
CA LYS A 244 -9.15 -1.08 20.31
C LYS A 244 -9.16 -0.64 18.84
N TYR A 245 -8.37 -1.32 18.00
CA TYR A 245 -8.24 -1.03 16.57
C TYR A 245 -9.36 -1.68 15.74
N VAL A 246 -9.43 -1.33 14.46
CA VAL A 246 -10.37 -1.92 13.48
C VAL A 246 -10.08 -3.42 13.32
N THR A 247 -11.12 -4.24 13.46
CA THR A 247 -11.00 -5.71 13.42
C THR A 247 -11.99 -6.36 12.48
N VAL A 248 -12.81 -5.56 11.79
CA VAL A 248 -13.74 -6.04 10.76
C VAL A 248 -13.44 -5.34 9.45
N ASP A 249 -13.36 -6.13 8.37
CA ASP A 249 -13.29 -5.65 6.99
C ASP A 249 -14.38 -6.30 6.13
N ILE A 250 -14.96 -5.51 5.23
CA ILE A 250 -15.85 -5.98 4.17
C ILE A 250 -15.20 -5.65 2.83
N GLU A 251 -15.17 -6.63 1.94
CA GLU A 251 -14.70 -6.51 0.56
C GLU A 251 -15.81 -6.98 -0.38
N ALA A 252 -16.26 -6.11 -1.27
CA ALA A 252 -17.25 -6.42 -2.31
C ALA A 252 -16.64 -6.25 -3.71
N ARG A 253 -16.82 -7.25 -4.58
CA ARG A 253 -16.24 -7.27 -5.93
C ARG A 253 -17.20 -7.78 -6.98
N ASP A 254 -17.23 -7.09 -8.11
CA ASP A 254 -17.80 -7.60 -9.35
C ASP A 254 -16.90 -8.71 -9.92
N GLN A 255 -17.47 -9.89 -10.15
CA GLN A 255 -16.75 -11.03 -10.73
C GLN A 255 -16.23 -10.74 -12.14
N GLU A 256 -16.93 -9.91 -12.91
CA GLU A 256 -16.52 -9.50 -14.26
C GLU A 256 -15.47 -8.39 -14.25
N ARG A 257 -15.20 -7.79 -13.08
CA ARG A 257 -14.20 -6.72 -12.86
C ARG A 257 -14.42 -5.48 -13.72
N LYS A 258 -15.67 -5.20 -14.11
CA LYS A 258 -16.04 -3.95 -14.75
C LYS A 258 -16.01 -2.79 -13.75
N PHE A 259 -16.29 -3.09 -12.49
CA PHE A 259 -16.29 -2.12 -11.40
C PHE A 259 -15.16 -2.35 -10.39
N TRP A 260 -14.73 -1.26 -9.77
CA TRP A 260 -13.71 -1.26 -8.74
C TRP A 260 -14.24 -1.82 -7.42
N PRO A 261 -13.40 -2.56 -6.67
CA PRO A 261 -13.80 -3.10 -5.37
C PRO A 261 -14.21 -1.99 -4.39
N SER A 262 -15.17 -2.32 -3.54
CA SER A 262 -15.54 -1.51 -2.39
C SER A 262 -15.01 -2.15 -1.11
N PHE A 263 -14.38 -1.34 -0.27
CA PHE A 263 -13.83 -1.77 1.02
C PHE A 263 -14.45 -0.96 2.15
N LEU A 264 -14.92 -1.66 3.16
CA LEU A 264 -15.44 -1.05 4.37
C LEU A 264 -14.71 -1.63 5.58
N SER A 265 -14.69 -0.86 6.65
CA SER A 265 -14.00 -1.22 7.89
C SER A 265 -14.83 -0.88 9.11
N GLY A 266 -14.66 -1.64 10.18
CA GLY A 266 -15.33 -1.39 11.43
C GLY A 266 -14.98 -2.35 12.54
N LYS A 267 -15.99 -2.70 13.33
CA LYS A 267 -15.84 -3.43 14.59
C LYS A 267 -16.97 -4.42 14.80
N PRO A 268 -16.76 -5.43 15.65
CA PRO A 268 -17.86 -6.20 16.17
C PRO A 268 -18.85 -5.32 16.95
N VAL A 269 -20.11 -5.72 16.92
CA VAL A 269 -21.18 -5.12 17.72
C VAL A 269 -21.38 -5.95 18.99
N SER A 270 -21.52 -7.27 18.84
CA SER A 270 -21.73 -8.19 19.96
C SER A 270 -21.59 -9.65 19.52
N GLY A 271 -21.55 -10.55 20.50
CA GLY A 271 -21.66 -11.99 20.31
C GLY A 271 -20.38 -12.77 20.56
N ALA A 272 -20.42 -14.05 20.26
CA ALA A 272 -19.35 -14.99 20.57
C ALA A 272 -19.29 -16.16 19.57
N LEU A 273 -18.12 -16.80 19.54
CA LEU A 273 -17.89 -18.12 18.96
C LEU A 273 -17.35 -19.03 20.06
N LYS A 274 -18.06 -20.11 20.38
CA LYS A 274 -17.64 -21.15 21.32
C LYS A 274 -17.22 -22.38 20.54
N VAL A 275 -16.03 -22.89 20.82
CA VAL A 275 -15.56 -24.17 20.27
C VAL A 275 -16.02 -25.28 21.20
N THR A 276 -16.77 -26.25 20.67
CA THR A 276 -17.17 -27.45 21.41
C THR A 276 -16.63 -28.71 20.72
N ALA A 277 -16.65 -29.85 21.40
CA ALA A 277 -16.34 -31.16 20.82
C ALA A 277 -17.21 -31.51 19.60
N ALA A 278 -18.45 -30.99 19.52
CA ALA A 278 -19.35 -31.19 18.39
C ALA A 278 -19.07 -30.24 17.21
N GLY A 279 -18.32 -29.16 17.45
CA GLY A 279 -17.99 -28.14 16.45
C GLY A 279 -18.12 -26.72 17.01
N PRO A 280 -17.83 -25.69 16.18
CA PRO A 280 -17.99 -24.31 16.58
C PRO A 280 -19.47 -23.89 16.60
N GLU A 281 -19.89 -23.29 17.69
CA GLU A 281 -21.17 -22.61 17.83
C GLU A 281 -20.93 -21.10 17.80
N ALA A 282 -21.58 -20.36 16.89
CA ALA A 282 -21.36 -18.92 16.81
C ALA A 282 -22.66 -18.15 16.58
N LYS A 283 -22.79 -17.05 17.32
CA LYS A 283 -23.82 -16.03 17.14
C LYS A 283 -23.20 -14.68 17.43
N PHE A 284 -23.04 -13.86 16.39
CA PHE A 284 -22.38 -12.55 16.52
C PHE A 284 -22.81 -11.58 15.42
N ALA A 285 -22.64 -10.29 15.69
CA ALA A 285 -22.90 -9.21 14.75
C ALA A 285 -21.65 -8.33 14.59
N VAL A 286 -21.39 -7.90 13.35
CA VAL A 286 -20.31 -6.98 13.00
C VAL A 286 -20.84 -5.84 12.15
N THR A 287 -20.28 -4.66 12.31
CA THR A 287 -20.68 -3.48 11.52
C THR A 287 -19.46 -2.72 10.99
N CYS A 288 -19.57 -2.25 9.75
CA CYS A 288 -18.58 -1.44 9.07
C CYS A 288 -19.23 -0.10 8.67
N PRO A 289 -19.16 0.92 9.55
CA PRO A 289 -19.68 2.25 9.24
C PRO A 289 -18.70 3.07 8.40
N THR A 290 -17.43 2.67 8.32
CA THR A 290 -16.38 3.45 7.65
C THR A 290 -16.08 2.88 6.28
N TRP A 291 -16.26 3.70 5.25
CA TRP A 291 -15.87 3.38 3.88
C TRP A 291 -14.44 3.80 3.61
N CYS A 292 -13.69 2.97 2.91
CA CYS A 292 -12.38 3.36 2.40
C CYS A 292 -12.55 4.19 1.13
N GLN A 293 -11.85 5.33 1.06
CA GLN A 293 -11.89 6.23 -0.11
C GLN A 293 -13.31 6.73 -0.47
N PRO A 294 -14.07 7.32 0.48
CA PRO A 294 -15.43 7.81 0.21
C PRO A 294 -15.44 9.08 -0.66
N ALA A 295 -14.31 9.77 -0.79
CA ALA A 295 -14.15 10.93 -1.67
C ALA A 295 -13.74 10.51 -3.10
N GLY A 296 -13.96 11.40 -4.07
CA GLY A 296 -13.65 11.18 -5.48
C GLY A 296 -14.80 10.56 -6.27
N ASP A 297 -14.52 10.15 -7.52
CA ASP A 297 -15.52 9.54 -8.40
C ASP A 297 -15.90 8.13 -7.90
N GLN A 298 -17.09 8.04 -7.32
CA GLN A 298 -17.64 6.78 -6.80
C GLN A 298 -18.34 5.95 -7.90
N ALA A 299 -18.64 6.51 -9.07
CA ALA A 299 -19.42 5.82 -10.12
C ALA A 299 -18.73 4.56 -10.64
N ARG A 300 -17.39 4.49 -10.50
CA ARG A 300 -16.56 3.37 -10.91
C ARG A 300 -16.48 2.23 -9.90
N ARG A 301 -17.01 2.40 -8.67
CA ARG A 301 -16.96 1.38 -7.62
C ARG A 301 -18.23 0.54 -7.57
N VAL A 302 -18.08 -0.74 -7.22
CA VAL A 302 -19.16 -1.72 -7.12
C VAL A 302 -20.29 -1.18 -6.24
N LEU A 303 -19.98 -0.74 -5.02
CA LEU A 303 -20.98 -0.19 -4.10
C LEU A 303 -21.04 1.35 -4.12
N GLY A 304 -20.37 2.00 -5.07
CA GLY A 304 -20.16 3.45 -5.05
C GLY A 304 -21.44 4.27 -5.19
N VAL A 305 -22.46 3.74 -5.87
CA VAL A 305 -23.78 4.39 -5.99
C VAL A 305 -24.50 4.55 -4.65
N LEU A 306 -24.12 3.77 -3.64
CA LEU A 306 -24.69 3.87 -2.28
C LEU A 306 -24.06 5.02 -1.48
N VAL A 307 -22.95 5.60 -1.94
CA VAL A 307 -22.27 6.73 -1.29
C VAL A 307 -22.92 8.04 -1.77
N THR A 308 -24.14 8.32 -1.31
CA THR A 308 -24.84 9.57 -1.64
C THR A 308 -24.28 10.78 -0.90
N ASP A 309 -23.79 10.56 0.33
CA ASP A 309 -23.02 11.55 1.10
C ASP A 309 -21.67 10.93 1.50
N PRO A 310 -20.55 11.42 0.92
CA PRO A 310 -19.20 10.99 1.30
C PRO A 310 -18.86 11.14 2.79
N LYS A 311 -19.55 12.04 3.52
CA LYS A 311 -19.34 12.24 4.96
C LYS A 311 -20.13 11.26 5.82
N ALA A 312 -21.22 10.71 5.29
CA ALA A 312 -22.11 9.80 5.99
C ALA A 312 -22.56 8.63 5.09
N PRO A 313 -21.62 7.83 4.55
CA PRO A 313 -21.98 6.69 3.72
C PRO A 313 -22.72 5.63 4.56
N PRO A 314 -23.65 4.87 3.96
CA PRO A 314 -24.47 3.91 4.70
C PRO A 314 -23.61 2.78 5.28
N PRO A 315 -23.85 2.35 6.54
CA PRO A 315 -23.11 1.25 7.14
C PRO A 315 -23.48 -0.09 6.48
N ALA A 316 -22.58 -1.05 6.61
CA ALA A 316 -22.83 -2.45 6.29
C ALA A 316 -22.73 -3.31 7.56
N THR A 317 -23.68 -4.21 7.77
CA THR A 317 -23.75 -5.07 8.97
C THR A 317 -23.95 -6.52 8.55
N LEU A 318 -23.20 -7.45 9.16
CA LEU A 318 -23.45 -8.89 9.04
C LEU A 318 -23.81 -9.44 10.41
N THR A 319 -24.96 -10.09 10.51
CA THR A 319 -25.40 -10.82 11.70
C THR A 319 -25.36 -12.31 11.40
N VAL A 320 -24.41 -13.03 12.00
CA VAL A 320 -24.32 -14.49 11.94
C VAL A 320 -25.18 -15.08 13.05
N GLU A 321 -26.17 -15.86 12.68
CA GLU A 321 -27.13 -16.45 13.62
C GLU A 321 -26.72 -17.83 14.10
N ALA A 322 -26.13 -18.62 13.19
CA ALA A 322 -25.65 -19.96 13.46
C ALA A 322 -24.58 -20.36 12.43
N ILE A 323 -23.67 -21.25 12.84
CA ILE A 323 -22.67 -21.91 11.99
C ILE A 323 -22.92 -23.43 12.08
N GLY A 324 -22.89 -24.11 10.94
CA GLY A 324 -23.09 -25.54 10.83
C GLY A 324 -21.81 -26.38 11.02
N PRO A 325 -21.90 -27.70 10.82
CA PRO A 325 -20.75 -28.60 10.94
C PRO A 325 -19.66 -28.29 9.90
N ALA A 326 -18.43 -28.67 10.21
CA ALA A 326 -17.29 -28.51 9.31
C ALA A 326 -17.48 -29.35 8.03
N LYS A 327 -17.17 -28.75 6.88
CA LYS A 327 -17.16 -29.33 5.54
C LYS A 327 -15.80 -29.07 4.90
N THR A 328 -15.47 -29.82 3.86
CA THR A 328 -14.27 -29.58 3.06
C THR A 328 -14.66 -29.34 1.61
N ALA A 329 -14.03 -28.35 0.98
CA ALA A 329 -14.16 -28.07 -0.44
C ALA A 329 -12.78 -28.20 -1.12
N GLU A 330 -12.80 -28.79 -2.32
CA GLU A 330 -11.67 -28.76 -3.23
C GLU A 330 -11.70 -27.44 -4.00
N VAL A 331 -10.61 -26.66 -3.91
CA VAL A 331 -10.51 -25.35 -4.53
C VAL A 331 -9.33 -25.33 -5.50
N LYS A 332 -9.62 -25.08 -6.77
CA LYS A 332 -8.61 -24.87 -7.80
C LYS A 332 -8.13 -23.41 -7.78
N PHE A 333 -6.82 -23.21 -7.92
CA PHE A 333 -6.21 -21.90 -8.02
C PHE A 333 -4.99 -21.94 -8.93
N THR A 334 -4.73 -20.85 -9.64
CA THR A 334 -3.51 -20.67 -10.42
C THR A 334 -2.42 -20.10 -9.51
N ASP A 335 -1.26 -20.74 -9.48
CA ASP A 335 -0.12 -20.27 -8.71
C ASP A 335 0.59 -19.08 -9.39
N PRO A 336 1.53 -18.39 -8.71
CA PRO A 336 2.23 -17.26 -9.30
C PRO A 336 3.06 -17.58 -10.55
N LYS A 337 3.29 -18.86 -10.86
CA LYS A 337 3.99 -19.33 -12.06
C LYS A 337 3.03 -19.72 -13.18
N GLY A 338 1.72 -19.52 -13.00
CA GLY A 338 0.69 -19.90 -13.97
C GLY A 338 0.26 -21.37 -13.89
N GLY A 339 0.78 -22.14 -12.93
CA GLY A 339 0.41 -23.55 -12.76
C GLY A 339 -0.92 -23.70 -12.03
N GLU A 340 -1.83 -24.53 -12.56
CA GLU A 340 -3.03 -24.90 -11.82
C GLU A 340 -2.68 -25.81 -10.63
N LYS A 341 -3.20 -25.48 -9.47
CA LYS A 341 -3.06 -26.23 -8.24
C LYS A 341 -4.40 -26.37 -7.55
N THR A 342 -4.53 -27.45 -6.80
CA THR A 342 -5.69 -27.71 -5.96
C THR A 342 -5.29 -27.58 -4.50
N LYS A 343 -6.18 -27.03 -3.67
CA LYS A 343 -6.08 -27.06 -2.21
C LYS A 343 -7.41 -27.51 -1.60
N MET A 344 -7.32 -28.25 -0.50
CA MET A 344 -8.48 -28.58 0.34
C MET A 344 -8.68 -27.49 1.38
N VAL A 345 -9.92 -27.03 1.51
CA VAL A 345 -10.31 -25.93 2.38
C VAL A 345 -11.43 -26.39 3.28
N GLU A 346 -11.21 -26.28 4.59
CA GLU A 346 -12.26 -26.49 5.57
C GLU A 346 -13.13 -25.24 5.70
N TYR A 347 -14.45 -25.41 5.74
CA TYR A 347 -15.41 -24.33 5.89
C TYR A 347 -16.67 -24.82 6.60
N HIS A 348 -17.52 -23.89 7.00
CA HIS A 348 -18.83 -24.16 7.60
C HIS A 348 -19.89 -23.40 6.82
N ASP A 349 -21.02 -24.02 6.53
CA ASP A 349 -22.19 -23.25 6.08
C ASP A 349 -22.79 -22.53 7.29
N ALA A 350 -23.13 -21.26 7.11
CA ALA A 350 -23.73 -20.45 8.17
C ALA A 350 -25.04 -19.83 7.70
N ARG A 351 -25.91 -19.49 8.64
CA ARG A 351 -27.11 -18.70 8.40
C ARG A 351 -26.88 -17.29 8.92
N ALA A 352 -27.05 -16.29 8.05
CA ALA A 352 -26.79 -14.91 8.41
C ALA A 352 -27.73 -13.92 7.71
N VAL A 353 -27.77 -12.69 8.22
CA VAL A 353 -28.44 -11.55 7.59
C VAL A 353 -27.40 -10.49 7.29
N PHE A 354 -27.30 -10.08 6.03
CA PHE A 354 -26.48 -8.97 5.59
C PHE A 354 -27.35 -7.72 5.40
N GLU A 355 -26.96 -6.61 6.00
CA GLU A 355 -27.64 -5.33 5.88
C GLU A 355 -26.73 -4.31 5.22
N LEU A 356 -27.20 -3.67 4.16
CA LEU A 356 -26.49 -2.60 3.45
C LEU A 356 -27.50 -1.59 2.92
N GLY A 357 -27.26 -0.29 3.17
CA GLY A 357 -28.18 0.76 2.72
C GLY A 357 -29.60 0.62 3.28
N GLY A 358 -29.74 0.09 4.50
CA GLY A 358 -31.04 -0.17 5.15
C GLY A 358 -31.78 -1.40 4.63
N LYS A 359 -31.26 -2.10 3.61
CA LYS A 359 -31.85 -3.33 3.08
C LYS A 359 -31.27 -4.54 3.80
N LYS A 360 -32.14 -5.40 4.34
CA LYS A 360 -31.77 -6.69 4.95
C LYS A 360 -31.90 -7.82 3.95
N ILE A 361 -30.85 -8.61 3.80
CA ILE A 361 -30.72 -9.68 2.82
C ILE A 361 -30.32 -10.96 3.57
N PRO A 362 -31.20 -11.99 3.61
CA PRO A 362 -30.82 -13.30 4.13
C PRO A 362 -29.71 -13.90 3.25
N VAL A 363 -28.64 -14.39 3.87
CA VAL A 363 -27.49 -14.99 3.18
C VAL A 363 -27.04 -16.28 3.86
N ASN A 364 -26.47 -17.19 3.07
CA ASN A 364 -25.92 -18.46 3.54
C ASN A 364 -24.40 -18.50 3.30
N PRO A 365 -23.58 -17.78 4.08
CA PRO A 365 -22.16 -17.69 3.80
C PRO A 365 -21.42 -18.98 4.10
N ARG A 366 -20.39 -19.26 3.30
CA ARG A 366 -19.32 -20.19 3.67
C ARG A 366 -18.37 -19.50 4.63
N VAL A 367 -18.19 -20.03 5.82
CA VAL A 367 -17.37 -19.46 6.87
C VAL A 367 -16.10 -20.28 7.06
N THR A 368 -14.95 -19.62 7.05
CA THR A 368 -13.68 -20.23 7.46
C THR A 368 -13.18 -19.65 8.77
N LEU A 369 -12.56 -20.50 9.60
CA LEU A 369 -12.02 -20.16 10.90
C LEU A 369 -10.49 -20.25 10.88
N GLY A 370 -9.81 -19.24 11.40
CA GLY A 370 -8.37 -19.22 11.58
C GLY A 370 -8.02 -18.92 13.02
N TYR A 371 -7.29 -19.82 13.67
CA TYR A 371 -6.92 -19.68 15.08
C TYR A 371 -5.47 -19.20 15.22
N SER A 372 -5.22 -18.32 16.18
CA SER A 372 -3.87 -17.84 16.51
C SER A 372 -3.73 -17.52 18.00
N GLY A 373 -2.49 -17.56 18.47
CA GLY A 373 -2.12 -17.21 19.83
C GLY A 373 -0.61 -17.03 19.99
N PRO A 374 -0.13 -16.67 21.20
CA PRO A 374 1.29 -16.66 21.53
C PRO A 374 1.96 -18.01 21.27
N LYS A 375 3.25 -18.00 20.89
CA LYS A 375 4.01 -19.19 20.46
C LYS A 375 3.95 -20.36 21.45
N ASP A 376 3.98 -20.04 22.75
CA ASP A 376 4.03 -21.01 23.84
C ASP A 376 2.82 -20.86 24.79
N GLY A 377 1.71 -20.32 24.30
CA GLY A 377 0.51 -20.10 25.12
C GLY A 377 -0.79 -20.55 24.45
N PRO A 378 -1.93 -20.40 25.15
CA PRO A 378 -3.22 -20.81 24.62
C PRO A 378 -3.61 -19.96 23.41
N ILE A 379 -4.35 -20.56 22.48
CA ILE A 379 -5.01 -19.83 21.41
C ILE A 379 -5.95 -18.80 22.03
N ASP A 380 -5.73 -17.53 21.75
CA ASP A 380 -6.48 -16.42 22.32
C ASP A 380 -7.20 -15.56 21.27
N GLN A 381 -7.04 -15.90 19.98
CA GLN A 381 -7.69 -15.20 18.86
C GLN A 381 -8.30 -16.17 17.86
N VAL A 382 -9.45 -15.77 17.32
CA VAL A 382 -10.08 -16.39 16.16
C VAL A 382 -10.31 -15.33 15.09
N ARG A 383 -9.95 -15.63 13.85
CA ARG A 383 -10.35 -14.89 12.67
C ARG A 383 -11.46 -15.66 11.96
N VAL A 384 -12.60 -15.02 11.81
CA VAL A 384 -13.75 -15.52 11.04
C VAL A 384 -13.77 -14.83 9.69
N SER A 385 -13.96 -15.57 8.61
CA SER A 385 -14.20 -15.00 7.28
C SER A 385 -15.42 -15.65 6.66
N ALA A 386 -16.47 -14.86 6.44
CA ALA A 386 -17.71 -15.25 5.80
C ALA A 386 -17.69 -14.83 4.32
N PHE A 387 -17.99 -15.77 3.43
CA PHE A 387 -17.98 -15.60 1.98
C PHE A 387 -19.37 -15.90 1.44
N PHE A 388 -19.93 -14.97 0.67
CA PHE A 388 -21.21 -15.16 -0.01
C PHE A 388 -21.23 -14.33 -1.29
N THR A 389 -22.21 -14.63 -2.13
CA THR A 389 -22.38 -13.98 -3.42
C THR A 389 -23.80 -13.44 -3.50
N LEU A 390 -23.94 -12.24 -4.04
CA LEU A 390 -25.22 -11.58 -4.28
C LEU A 390 -25.24 -11.02 -5.69
N THR A 391 -26.43 -10.85 -6.25
CA THR A 391 -26.61 -10.07 -7.47
C THR A 391 -26.58 -8.57 -7.16
N ALA A 392 -26.18 -7.76 -8.13
CA ALA A 392 -26.25 -6.30 -8.03
C ALA A 392 -27.68 -5.81 -7.73
N GLY A 393 -28.70 -6.48 -8.28
CA GLY A 393 -30.11 -6.18 -8.01
C GLY A 393 -30.52 -6.46 -6.56
N GLU A 394 -30.04 -7.56 -5.97
CA GLU A 394 -30.25 -7.83 -4.53
C GLU A 394 -29.61 -6.74 -3.66
N LEU A 395 -28.48 -6.17 -4.07
CA LEU A 395 -27.81 -5.08 -3.38
C LEU A 395 -28.39 -3.68 -3.70
N GLY A 396 -29.30 -3.57 -4.68
CA GLY A 396 -29.89 -2.29 -5.09
C GLY A 396 -28.92 -1.37 -5.85
N LEU A 397 -27.95 -1.92 -6.58
CA LEU A 397 -26.92 -1.16 -7.26
C LEU A 397 -27.40 -0.70 -8.65
N ALA A 398 -27.78 0.58 -8.78
CA ALA A 398 -28.31 1.12 -10.03
C ALA A 398 -27.26 1.32 -11.14
N ASN A 399 -25.97 1.42 -10.79
CA ASN A 399 -24.87 1.62 -11.75
C ASN A 399 -24.29 0.30 -12.30
N VAL A 400 -24.76 -0.85 -11.81
CA VAL A 400 -24.29 -2.18 -12.20
C VAL A 400 -25.47 -2.97 -12.79
N PRO A 401 -25.29 -3.73 -13.89
CA PRO A 401 -26.37 -4.58 -14.41
C PRO A 401 -26.97 -5.45 -13.31
N PRO A 402 -28.30 -5.51 -13.12
CA PRO A 402 -28.92 -6.19 -11.96
C PRO A 402 -28.52 -7.66 -11.80
N ALA A 403 -28.22 -8.36 -12.90
CA ALA A 403 -27.79 -9.76 -12.91
C ALA A 403 -26.29 -9.95 -12.65
N ALA A 404 -25.50 -8.89 -12.56
CA ALA A 404 -24.07 -8.99 -12.30
C ALA A 404 -23.81 -9.61 -10.92
N VAL A 405 -22.81 -10.48 -10.86
CA VAL A 405 -22.50 -11.29 -9.69
C VAL A 405 -21.46 -10.58 -8.83
N ILE A 406 -21.82 -10.28 -7.58
CA ILE A 406 -20.99 -9.60 -6.61
C ILE A 406 -20.56 -10.56 -5.52
N ASP A 407 -19.26 -10.82 -5.44
CA ASP A 407 -18.68 -11.55 -4.33
C ASP A 407 -18.48 -10.63 -3.13
N VAL A 408 -18.89 -11.09 -1.95
CA VAL A 408 -18.74 -10.39 -0.68
C VAL A 408 -17.98 -11.25 0.31
N ARG A 409 -16.91 -10.68 0.87
CA ARG A 409 -16.22 -11.22 2.05
C ARG A 409 -16.44 -10.29 3.23
N VAL A 410 -16.81 -10.87 4.37
CA VAL A 410 -16.77 -10.20 5.68
C VAL A 410 -15.79 -10.94 6.57
N SER A 411 -14.75 -10.25 7.03
CA SER A 411 -13.76 -10.81 7.95
C SER A 411 -13.84 -10.11 9.30
N ALA A 412 -13.73 -10.86 10.39
CA ALA A 412 -13.80 -10.35 11.76
C ALA A 412 -12.84 -11.10 12.68
N THR A 413 -12.31 -10.44 13.70
CA THR A 413 -11.48 -11.07 14.74
C THR A 413 -12.20 -11.03 16.09
N GLY A 414 -12.28 -12.19 16.74
CA GLY A 414 -12.71 -12.35 18.14
C GLY A 414 -11.55 -12.77 19.04
N THR A 415 -11.64 -12.49 20.33
CA THR A 415 -10.59 -12.80 21.32
C THR A 415 -11.16 -13.46 22.56
N THR A 416 -10.34 -14.20 23.32
CA THR A 416 -10.79 -14.80 24.59
C THR A 416 -10.87 -13.77 25.74
N ALA A 417 -10.30 -12.58 25.56
CA ALA A 417 -10.32 -11.52 26.56
C ALA A 417 -11.56 -10.62 26.39
N ALA A 418 -12.48 -10.65 27.36
CA ALA A 418 -13.66 -9.79 27.36
C ALA A 418 -13.30 -8.29 27.46
N GLU A 419 -12.15 -7.95 28.07
CA GLU A 419 -11.69 -6.58 28.24
C GLU A 419 -10.23 -6.37 27.76
N PRO A 420 -9.86 -5.15 27.33
CA PRO A 420 -8.48 -4.84 26.98
C PRO A 420 -7.58 -5.02 28.21
N LYS A 421 -6.52 -5.83 28.12
CA LYS A 421 -5.51 -5.90 29.18
C LYS A 421 -4.99 -4.48 29.46
N PRO A 422 -4.89 -4.04 30.74
CA PRO A 422 -4.30 -2.76 31.08
C PRO A 422 -2.91 -2.64 30.44
N LYS A 423 -2.56 -1.47 29.89
CA LYS A 423 -1.19 -1.25 29.42
C LYS A 423 -0.25 -1.46 30.61
N PRO A 424 0.86 -2.20 30.47
CA PRO A 424 1.89 -2.22 31.49
C PRO A 424 2.32 -0.77 31.74
N LYS A 425 2.29 -0.35 33.00
CA LYS A 425 2.83 0.96 33.39
C LYS A 425 4.32 0.95 33.01
N LYS A 426 4.71 1.93 32.20
CA LYS A 426 6.12 2.16 31.87
C LYS A 426 6.83 2.83 33.03
#